data_AF-A0A9D5QER0-F1
#
_entry.id   AF-A0A9D5QER0-F1
#
_cell.length_a   1.000
_cell.length_b   1.000
_cell.length_c   1.000
_cell.angle_alpha   90.00
_cell.angle_beta   90.00
_cell.angle_gamma   90.00
#
_symmetry.space_group_name_H-M   'P 1'
#
loop_
_entity.id
_entity.type
_entity.pdbx_description
1 polymer ?
#
loop_
_entity_poly.entity_id
_entity_poly.type
_entity_poly.pdbx_seq_one_letter_code
_entity_poly.pdbx_strand_id
1 'polypeptide(L)'
;MRKRTNSRGFTVVELVALMLIGALVLGIAVPKFIMASHMRKTRKLTLVLNRLWDAQYEYHKQHGRFAGSVRDLDIRKSDLKSRWFMFSVPYASRDTFFVQASVKRSFGRTTVNDWAGISSAKVRSISDPETLGKYAVEWMDLMKRDRRRRERERKRQEKQGEAG
;
A
#
# COMPACT_ATOMS: atom_id res chain seq x y z
N MET A 1 6.75 -61.32 -26.79
CA MET A 1 5.79 -61.07 -25.68
C MET A 1 5.39 -59.59 -25.68
N ARG A 2 4.13 -59.25 -26.05
CA ARG A 2 3.63 -57.86 -25.98
C ARG A 2 3.08 -57.58 -24.58
N LYS A 3 3.69 -56.65 -23.84
CA LYS A 3 3.15 -56.08 -22.59
C LYS A 3 1.83 -55.37 -22.92
N ARG A 4 0.70 -55.87 -22.42
CA ARG A 4 -0.58 -55.15 -22.43
C ARG A 4 -0.46 -53.97 -21.46
N THR A 5 -0.36 -52.75 -21.97
CA THR A 5 -0.55 -51.55 -21.15
C THR A 5 -2.02 -51.47 -20.77
N ASN A 6 -2.31 -51.52 -19.48
CA ASN A 6 -3.67 -51.51 -18.93
C ASN A 6 -4.24 -50.09 -19.08
N SER A 7 -4.79 -49.77 -20.26
CA SER A 7 -5.50 -48.52 -20.51
C SER A 7 -6.89 -48.59 -19.87
N ARG A 8 -6.92 -48.46 -18.53
CA ARG A 8 -8.17 -48.22 -17.80
C ARG A 8 -8.68 -46.83 -18.21
N GLY A 9 -9.82 -46.78 -18.88
CA GLY A 9 -10.47 -45.54 -19.29
C GLY A 9 -10.93 -44.74 -18.08
N PHE A 10 -10.88 -43.41 -18.20
CA PHE A 10 -11.36 -42.48 -17.18
C PHE A 10 -12.88 -42.61 -17.03
N THR A 11 -13.36 -42.84 -15.81
CA THR A 11 -14.80 -43.04 -15.57
C THR A 11 -15.54 -41.72 -15.42
N VAL A 12 -16.83 -41.68 -15.78
CA VAL A 12 -17.69 -40.49 -15.58
C VAL A 12 -17.73 -40.09 -14.10
N VAL A 13 -17.75 -41.07 -13.20
CA VAL A 13 -17.75 -40.83 -11.74
C VAL A 13 -16.47 -40.13 -11.29
N GLU A 14 -15.32 -40.54 -11.83
CA GLU A 14 -14.02 -39.91 -11.53
C GLU A 14 -13.97 -38.46 -12.01
N LEU A 15 -14.55 -38.17 -13.18
CA LEU A 15 -14.69 -36.80 -13.68
C LEU A 15 -15.52 -35.92 -12.74
N VAL A 16 -16.68 -36.41 -12.32
CA VAL A 16 -17.60 -35.67 -11.44
C VAL A 16 -16.94 -35.42 -10.07
N ALA A 17 -16.29 -36.44 -9.49
CA ALA A 17 -15.59 -36.29 -8.23
C ALA A 17 -14.46 -35.24 -8.30
N LEU A 18 -13.67 -35.23 -9.37
CA LEU A 18 -12.62 -34.21 -9.56
C LEU A 18 -13.21 -32.81 -9.73
N MET A 19 -14.31 -32.66 -10.47
CA MET A 19 -14.97 -31.36 -10.63
C MET A 19 -15.51 -30.82 -9.30
N LEU A 20 -16.08 -31.68 -8.45
CA LEU A 20 -16.58 -31.29 -7.13
C LEU A 20 -15.46 -30.81 -6.21
N ILE A 21 -14.35 -31.56 -6.15
CA ILE A 21 -13.18 -31.17 -5.35
C ILE A 21 -12.58 -29.87 -5.90
N GLY A 22 -12.47 -29.75 -7.23
CA GLY A 22 -11.97 -28.54 -7.89
C GLY A 22 -12.81 -27.31 -7.57
N ALA A 23 -14.14 -27.42 -7.61
CA ALA A 23 -15.06 -26.33 -7.27
C ALA A 23 -14.88 -25.88 -5.80
N LEU A 24 -14.76 -26.84 -4.87
CA LEU A 24 -14.53 -26.54 -3.45
C LEU A 24 -13.22 -25.79 -3.23
N VAL A 25 -12.13 -26.27 -3.85
CA VAL A 25 -10.80 -25.65 -3.73
C VAL A 25 -10.82 -24.24 -4.33
N LEU A 26 -11.41 -24.05 -5.51
CA LEU A 26 -11.51 -22.74 -6.16
C LEU A 26 -12.31 -21.74 -5.32
N GLY A 27 -13.42 -22.19 -4.70
CA GLY A 27 -14.22 -21.36 -3.80
C GLY A 27 -13.41 -20.74 -2.66
N ILE A 28 -12.41 -21.45 -2.15
CA ILE A 28 -11.53 -20.96 -1.06
C ILE A 28 -10.31 -20.21 -1.61
N ALA A 29 -9.72 -20.69 -2.71
CA ALA A 29 -8.47 -20.15 -3.25
C ALA A 29 -8.65 -18.79 -3.90
N VAL A 30 -9.73 -18.57 -4.65
CA VAL A 30 -9.95 -17.33 -5.42
C VAL A 30 -10.07 -16.09 -4.52
N PRO A 31 -10.90 -16.07 -3.45
CA PRO A 31 -10.98 -14.91 -2.56
C PRO A 31 -9.65 -14.57 -1.88
N LYS A 32 -8.90 -15.59 -1.44
CA LYS A 32 -7.58 -15.44 -0.81
C LYS A 32 -6.58 -14.82 -1.79
N PHE A 33 -6.58 -15.27 -3.04
CA PHE A 33 -5.71 -14.72 -4.09
C PHE A 33 -6.03 -13.25 -4.39
N ILE A 34 -7.30 -12.89 -4.51
CA ILE A 34 -7.74 -11.50 -4.75
C ILE A 34 -7.28 -10.60 -3.61
N MET A 35 -7.47 -11.02 -2.35
CA MET A 35 -7.04 -10.28 -1.17
C MET A 35 -5.52 -10.06 -1.16
N ALA A 36 -4.75 -11.12 -1.41
CA ALA A 36 -3.29 -11.04 -1.47
C ALA A 36 -2.80 -10.10 -2.60
N SER A 37 -3.49 -10.11 -3.75
CA SER A 37 -3.21 -9.17 -4.84
C SER A 37 -3.40 -7.72 -4.41
N HIS A 38 -4.48 -7.42 -3.69
CA HIS A 38 -4.75 -6.07 -3.18
C HIS A 38 -3.68 -5.61 -2.17
N MET A 39 -3.26 -6.49 -1.25
CA MET A 39 -2.18 -6.20 -0.30
C MET A 39 -0.83 -5.96 -1.00
N ARG A 40 -0.53 -6.70 -2.08
CA ARG A 40 0.69 -6.45 -2.87
C ARG A 40 0.68 -5.10 -3.56
N LYS A 41 -0.49 -4.63 -4.04
CA LYS A 41 -0.65 -3.30 -4.63
C LYS A 41 -0.36 -2.20 -3.59
N THR A 42 -0.92 -2.32 -2.39
CA THR A 42 -0.72 -1.34 -1.31
C THR A 42 0.67 -1.39 -0.68
N ARG A 43 1.37 -2.53 -0.65
CA ARG A 43 2.79 -2.55 -0.22
C ARG A 43 3.69 -1.68 -1.09
N LYS A 44 3.47 -1.70 -2.41
CA LYS A 44 4.22 -0.84 -3.34
C LYS A 44 3.96 0.65 -3.07
N LEU A 45 2.73 1.00 -2.68
CA LEU A 45 2.35 2.37 -2.33
C LEU A 45 3.24 2.94 -1.22
N THR A 46 3.38 2.20 -0.12
CA THR A 46 4.18 2.62 1.04
C THR A 46 5.66 2.80 0.67
N LEU A 47 6.21 1.88 -0.13
CA LEU A 47 7.60 1.97 -0.59
C LEU A 47 7.85 3.22 -1.43
N VAL A 48 6.96 3.50 -2.40
CA VAL A 48 7.12 4.68 -3.27
C VAL A 48 6.92 5.98 -2.49
N LEU A 49 5.97 6.05 -1.57
CA LEU A 49 5.77 7.25 -0.75
C LEU A 49 6.96 7.54 0.17
N ASN A 50 7.60 6.52 0.75
CA ASN A 50 8.83 6.74 1.52
C ASN A 50 9.97 7.24 0.62
N ARG A 51 10.14 6.68 -0.59
CA ARG A 51 11.14 7.18 -1.55
C ARG A 51 10.87 8.62 -1.97
N LEU A 52 9.60 8.98 -2.20
CA LEU A 52 9.22 10.36 -2.50
C LEU A 52 9.50 11.30 -1.33
N TRP A 53 9.29 10.84 -0.09
CA TRP A 53 9.67 11.58 1.10
C TRP A 53 11.18 11.82 1.15
N ASP A 54 12.01 10.79 0.93
CA ASP A 54 13.47 10.93 0.90
C ASP A 54 13.92 11.90 -0.22
N ALA A 55 13.36 11.76 -1.43
CA ALA A 55 13.66 12.60 -2.58
C ALA A 55 13.27 14.08 -2.34
N GLN A 56 12.19 14.35 -1.60
CA GLN A 56 11.81 15.71 -1.22
C GLN A 56 12.89 16.36 -0.32
N TYR A 57 13.45 15.62 0.63
CA TYR A 57 14.52 16.13 1.48
C TYR A 57 15.83 16.33 0.70
N GLU A 58 16.13 15.46 -0.25
CA GLU A 58 17.28 15.63 -1.13
C GLU A 58 17.12 16.88 -2.01
N TYR A 59 15.94 17.07 -2.61
CA TYR A 59 15.63 18.27 -3.39
C TYR A 59 15.75 19.55 -2.54
N HIS A 60 15.25 19.51 -1.29
CA HIS A 60 15.36 20.62 -0.35
C HIS A 60 16.81 20.95 0.01
N LYS A 61 17.68 19.96 0.16
CA LYS A 61 19.13 20.19 0.40
C LYS A 61 19.79 20.93 -0.76
N GLN A 62 19.36 20.67 -1.99
CA GLN A 62 19.95 21.26 -3.19
C GLN A 62 19.37 22.66 -3.49
N HIS A 63 18.08 22.88 -3.23
CA HIS A 63 17.36 24.09 -3.69
C HIS A 63 16.85 24.99 -2.56
N GLY A 64 16.99 24.59 -1.29
CA GLY A 64 16.51 25.35 -0.12
C GLY A 64 14.98 25.46 0.01
N ARG A 65 14.23 24.64 -0.75
CA ARG A 65 12.76 24.53 -0.73
C ARG A 65 12.33 23.13 -1.18
N PHE A 66 11.12 22.69 -0.80
CA PHE A 66 10.56 21.44 -1.31
C PHE A 66 10.03 21.56 -2.74
N ALA A 67 9.99 20.44 -3.46
CA ALA A 67 9.51 20.39 -4.85
C ALA A 67 7.98 20.41 -4.88
N GLY A 68 7.40 21.28 -5.70
CA GLY A 68 5.95 21.34 -5.93
C GLY A 68 5.42 20.28 -6.90
N SER A 69 6.30 19.52 -7.55
CA SER A 69 5.95 18.49 -8.51
C SER A 69 6.81 17.25 -8.30
N VAL A 70 6.20 16.08 -8.49
CA VAL A 70 6.91 14.80 -8.46
C VAL A 70 7.93 14.69 -9.61
N ARG A 71 7.78 15.48 -10.68
CA ARG A 71 8.68 15.48 -11.83
C ARG A 71 10.04 16.11 -11.55
N ASP A 72 10.10 16.98 -10.54
CA ASP A 72 11.33 17.71 -10.17
C ASP A 72 12.18 16.90 -9.19
N LEU A 73 11.62 15.81 -8.65
CA LEU A 73 12.31 14.92 -7.73
C LEU A 73 13.19 13.93 -8.47
N ASP A 74 14.39 13.67 -7.93
CA ASP A 74 15.28 12.62 -8.43
C ASP A 74 14.76 11.23 -8.02
N ILE A 75 13.71 10.79 -8.70
CA ILE A 75 13.12 9.47 -8.54
C ILE A 75 12.96 8.81 -9.90
N ARG A 76 13.26 7.51 -9.94
CA ARG A 76 13.13 6.73 -11.18
C ARG A 76 11.69 6.80 -11.68
N LYS A 77 11.49 7.22 -12.93
CA LYS A 77 10.17 7.26 -13.59
C LYS A 77 9.45 5.91 -13.54
N SER A 78 10.19 4.80 -13.50
CA SER A 78 9.65 3.45 -13.34
C SER A 78 8.89 3.25 -12.02
N ASP A 79 9.34 3.91 -10.95
CA ASP A 79 8.75 3.78 -9.61
C ASP A 79 7.41 4.53 -9.53
N LEU A 80 7.32 5.65 -10.26
CA LEU A 80 6.10 6.45 -10.39
C LEU A 80 5.07 5.82 -11.33
N LYS A 81 5.50 4.96 -12.26
CA LYS A 81 4.64 4.31 -13.24
C LYS A 81 3.83 3.19 -12.59
N SER A 82 2.70 3.55 -12.00
CA SER A 82 1.73 2.61 -11.44
C SER A 82 0.45 2.55 -12.27
N ARG A 83 -0.07 1.34 -12.46
CA ARG A 83 -1.41 1.12 -13.04
C ARG A 83 -2.54 1.48 -12.06
N TRP A 84 -2.25 1.48 -10.77
CA TRP A 84 -3.25 1.56 -9.70
C TRP A 84 -3.24 2.89 -8.95
N PHE A 85 -2.11 3.61 -9.00
CA PHE A 85 -1.92 4.84 -8.23
C PHE A 85 -1.37 5.96 -9.12
N MET A 86 -1.73 7.19 -8.78
CA MET A 86 -1.15 8.41 -9.31
C MET A 86 -0.51 9.16 -8.16
N PHE A 87 0.75 9.57 -8.32
CA PHE A 87 1.51 10.29 -7.31
C PHE A 87 1.51 11.79 -7.63
N SER A 88 1.30 12.60 -6.61
CA SER A 88 1.30 14.06 -6.71
C SER A 88 1.87 14.69 -5.44
N VAL A 89 2.21 15.98 -5.54
CA VAL A 89 2.56 16.82 -4.38
C VAL A 89 1.46 17.89 -4.28
N PRO A 90 0.36 17.65 -3.55
CA PRO A 90 -0.72 18.63 -3.43
C PRO A 90 -0.28 19.95 -2.79
N TYR A 91 0.73 19.89 -1.93
CA TYR A 91 1.24 21.05 -1.21
C TYR A 91 2.75 20.92 -1.00
N ALA A 92 3.48 21.98 -1.32
CA ALA A 92 4.89 22.14 -0.99
C ALA A 92 5.19 23.62 -0.73
N SER A 93 5.98 23.87 0.29
CA SER A 93 6.50 25.18 0.64
C SER A 93 7.99 25.06 0.99
N ARG A 94 8.55 26.07 1.65
CA ARG A 94 9.94 26.04 2.10
C ARG A 94 10.17 24.96 3.16
N ASP A 95 9.30 24.90 4.16
CA ASP A 95 9.54 24.09 5.37
C ASP A 95 8.61 22.87 5.49
N THR A 96 7.62 22.76 4.60
CA THR A 96 6.62 21.71 4.67
C THR A 96 6.20 21.23 3.30
N PHE A 97 5.85 19.96 3.22
CA PHE A 97 5.31 19.34 2.02
C PHE A 97 4.31 18.26 2.40
N PHE A 98 3.48 17.91 1.43
CA PHE A 98 2.59 16.77 1.47
C PHE A 98 2.68 16.04 0.14
N VAL A 99 3.07 14.77 0.18
CA VAL A 99 3.04 13.89 -0.99
C VAL A 99 1.85 12.95 -0.85
N GLN A 100 1.11 12.79 -1.93
CA GLN A 100 -0.08 11.97 -1.98
C GLN A 100 0.02 10.95 -3.12
N ALA A 101 -0.59 9.80 -2.88
CA ALA A 101 -0.87 8.80 -3.88
C ALA A 101 -2.37 8.54 -3.91
N SER A 102 -3.01 8.92 -5.01
CA SER A 102 -4.44 8.73 -5.25
C SER A 102 -4.69 7.46 -6.06
N VAL A 103 -5.78 6.77 -5.78
CA VAL A 103 -6.17 5.57 -6.53
C VAL A 103 -6.57 5.96 -7.95
N LYS A 104 -5.82 5.47 -8.94
CA LYS A 104 -6.11 5.66 -10.37
C LYS A 104 -7.17 4.69 -10.87
N ARG A 105 -7.21 3.48 -10.32
CA ARG A 105 -8.15 2.43 -10.69
C ARG A 105 -8.59 1.67 -9.45
N SER A 106 -9.90 1.61 -9.23
CA SER A 106 -10.53 0.89 -8.12
C SER A 106 -10.08 -0.57 -8.05
N PHE A 107 -9.90 -1.09 -6.84
CA PHE A 107 -9.65 -2.50 -6.57
C PHE A 107 -10.21 -2.89 -5.20
N GLY A 108 -10.91 -4.03 -5.14
CA GLY A 108 -11.60 -4.41 -3.91
C GLY A 108 -12.64 -3.36 -3.53
N ARG A 109 -12.53 -2.80 -2.32
CA ARG A 109 -13.41 -1.71 -1.86
C ARG A 109 -12.86 -0.30 -2.14
N THR A 110 -11.68 -0.17 -2.75
CA THR A 110 -11.12 1.17 -3.03
C THR A 110 -11.85 1.86 -4.17
N THR A 111 -11.95 3.18 -4.08
CA THR A 111 -12.52 4.07 -5.07
C THR A 111 -11.45 5.04 -5.59
N VAL A 112 -11.73 5.75 -6.68
CA VAL A 112 -10.80 6.76 -7.22
C VAL A 112 -10.63 7.99 -6.32
N ASN A 113 -11.53 8.16 -5.35
CA ASN A 113 -11.45 9.22 -4.34
C ASN A 113 -10.53 8.81 -3.17
N ASP A 114 -10.13 7.55 -3.10
CA ASP A 114 -9.22 7.10 -2.07
C ASP A 114 -7.80 7.56 -2.33
N TRP A 115 -7.13 7.94 -1.25
CA TRP A 115 -5.76 8.39 -1.30
C TRP A 115 -5.03 8.04 -0.01
N ALA A 116 -3.71 8.07 -0.11
CA ALA A 116 -2.86 8.01 1.05
C ALA A 116 -1.64 8.89 0.85
N GLY A 117 -1.11 9.47 1.93
CA GLY A 117 -0.08 10.47 1.84
C GLY A 117 0.85 10.50 3.04
N ILE A 118 1.95 11.21 2.86
CA ILE A 118 2.96 11.44 3.88
C ILE A 118 3.36 12.92 3.87
N SER A 119 3.40 13.54 5.05
CA SER A 119 3.88 14.91 5.22
C SER A 119 5.38 14.99 5.54
N SER A 120 5.95 16.20 5.49
CA SER A 120 7.32 16.47 5.93
C SER A 120 7.59 15.95 7.35
N ALA A 121 6.66 16.16 8.28
CA ALA A 121 6.71 15.63 9.66
C ALA A 121 6.52 14.10 9.78
N LYS A 122 6.63 13.37 8.65
CA LYS A 122 6.43 11.93 8.53
C LYS A 122 5.06 11.47 9.03
N VAL A 123 4.09 12.39 9.05
CA VAL A 123 2.69 12.09 9.38
C VAL A 123 2.11 11.36 8.19
N ARG A 124 1.57 10.18 8.46
CA ARG A 124 0.95 9.34 7.45
C ARG A 124 -0.56 9.50 7.56
N SER A 125 -1.21 9.62 6.40
CA SER A 125 -2.64 9.83 6.31
C SER A 125 -3.23 8.93 5.23
N ILE A 126 -4.47 8.52 5.43
CA ILE A 126 -5.25 7.73 4.48
C ILE A 126 -6.67 8.29 4.44
N SER A 127 -7.30 8.26 3.26
CA SER A 127 -8.67 8.76 3.08
C SER A 127 -9.67 8.01 3.96
N ASP A 128 -9.64 6.67 3.91
CA ASP A 128 -10.57 5.80 4.61
C ASP A 128 -9.87 4.49 5.06
N PRO A 129 -9.90 4.17 6.38
CA PRO A 129 -9.41 2.92 6.92
C PRO A 129 -10.10 1.66 6.37
N GLU A 130 -11.37 1.73 5.96
CA GLU A 130 -12.15 0.57 5.52
C GLU A 130 -11.91 0.17 4.06
N THR A 131 -11.44 1.11 3.25
CA THR A 131 -11.16 0.90 1.83
C THR A 131 -9.67 0.58 1.64
N LEU A 132 -8.83 1.61 1.56
CA LEU A 132 -7.41 1.49 1.31
C LEU A 132 -6.67 1.01 2.57
N GLY A 133 -7.13 1.42 3.76
CA GLY A 133 -6.53 1.01 5.03
C GLY A 133 -6.62 -0.49 5.30
N LYS A 134 -7.69 -1.15 4.87
CA LYS A 134 -7.88 -2.61 4.96
C LYS A 134 -6.76 -3.38 4.26
N TYR A 135 -6.25 -2.84 3.17
CA TYR A 135 -5.17 -3.47 2.40
C TYR A 135 -3.79 -2.95 2.80
N ALA A 136 -3.70 -1.76 3.40
CA ALA A 136 -2.48 -1.13 3.86
C ALA A 136 -2.17 -1.43 5.34
N VAL A 137 -2.32 -2.70 5.76
CA VAL A 137 -2.21 -3.13 7.17
C VAL A 137 -0.90 -2.69 7.82
N GLU A 138 0.24 -2.92 7.16
CA GLU A 138 1.55 -2.48 7.65
C GLU A 138 1.63 -0.97 7.89
N TRP A 139 0.94 -0.20 7.04
CA TRP A 139 0.91 1.24 7.14
C TRP A 139 -0.01 1.73 8.28
N MET A 140 -1.16 1.06 8.47
CA MET A 140 -2.04 1.28 9.62
C MET A 140 -1.32 0.98 10.94
N ASP A 141 -0.52 -0.09 11.00
CA ASP A 141 0.27 -0.43 12.18
C ASP A 141 1.39 0.57 12.45
N LEU A 142 2.03 1.09 11.40
CA LEU A 142 2.98 2.21 11.53
C LEU A 142 2.27 3.47 12.07
N MET A 143 1.10 3.83 11.53
CA MET A 143 0.32 4.98 12.01
C MET A 143 -0.10 4.84 13.47
N LYS A 144 -0.54 3.65 13.89
CA LYS A 144 -0.89 3.37 15.29
C LYS A 144 0.33 3.52 16.21
N ARG A 145 1.50 3.03 15.79
CA ARG A 145 2.75 3.17 16.55
C ARG A 145 3.19 4.62 16.66
N ASP A 146 3.14 5.37 15.56
CA ASP A 146 3.47 6.80 15.53
C ASP A 146 2.55 7.61 16.46
N ARG A 147 1.24 7.32 16.46
CA ARG A 147 0.26 7.95 17.37
C ARG A 147 0.60 7.69 18.83
N ARG A 148 0.86 6.42 19.21
CA ARG A 148 1.23 6.04 20.58
C ARG A 148 2.52 6.72 21.03
N ARG A 149 3.51 6.86 20.13
CA ARG A 149 4.77 7.53 20.43
C ARG A 149 4.55 9.02 20.73
N ARG A 150 3.79 9.72 19.90
CA ARG A 150 3.46 11.14 20.11
C ARG A 150 2.70 11.39 21.40
N GLU A 151 1.78 10.49 21.75
CA GLU A 151 1.05 10.59 23.02
C GLU A 151 1.98 10.44 24.24
N ARG A 152 2.96 9.53 24.16
CA ARG A 152 3.98 9.38 25.22
C ARG A 152 4.88 10.60 25.32
N GLU A 153 5.28 11.19 24.19
CA GLU A 153 6.10 12.40 24.15
C GLU A 153 5.34 13.60 24.74
N ARG A 154 4.05 13.77 24.42
CA ARG A 154 3.19 14.79 25.04
C ARG A 154 3.08 14.63 26.56
N LYS A 155 2.77 13.42 27.03
CA LYS A 155 2.69 13.10 28.47
C LYS A 155 4.00 13.36 29.22
N ARG A 156 5.16 13.26 28.54
CA ARG A 156 6.46 13.61 29.13
C ARG A 156 6.68 15.12 29.22
N GLN A 157 6.26 15.86 28.19
CA GLN A 157 6.35 17.32 28.18
C GLN A 157 5.44 17.95 29.23
N GLU A 158 4.20 17.46 29.38
CA GLU A 158 3.26 17.90 30.43
C GLU A 158 3.86 17.72 31.84
N LYS A 159 4.45 16.55 32.13
CA LYS A 159 5.09 16.29 33.42
C LYS A 159 6.33 17.15 33.70
N GLN A 160 7.03 17.62 32.66
CA GLN A 160 8.20 18.50 32.83
C GLN A 160 7.79 19.96 33.03
N GLY A 161 6.63 20.38 32.53
CA GLY A 161 6.08 21.72 32.73
C GLY A 161 5.44 21.93 34.11
N GLU A 162 5.01 20.87 34.79
CA GLU A 162 4.44 20.95 36.15
C GLU A 162 5.49 20.98 37.28
N ALA A 163 6.77 20.74 36.94
CA ALA A 163 7.86 20.61 37.91
C ALA A 163 8.84 21.81 37.94
N GLY A 164 8.55 22.89 37.21
CA GLY A 164 9.34 24.13 37.16
C GLY A 164 8.48 25.34 37.45
#